data_AF-A0A967CS35-F1
#
_entry.id   AF-A0A967CS35-F1
#
_cell.length_a   1.000
_cell.length_b   1.000
_cell.length_c   1.000
_cell.angle_alpha   90.00
_cell.angle_beta   90.00
_cell.angle_gamma   90.00
#
_symmetry.space_group_name_H-M   'P 1'
#
loop_
_entity.id
_entity.type
_entity.pdbx_description
1 polymer ?
#
loop_
_entity_poly.entity_id
_entity_poly.type
_entity_poly.pdbx_seq_one_letter_code
_entity_poly.pdbx_strand_id
1 'polypeptide(L)'
;MLGGTYTTLSKWALTAEYQYNGFGLSQSAWAALGATPLAQRAYLQEALRRQELAPRQAYLLHAARKGLLLKSLDLGAYLRINPGDGSRLGWIELRQHWNSADLSLQLQDNRGRPASEFGLLPERRSVQLLGTYYY
;
A
#
# COMPACT_ATOMS: atom_id res chain seq x y z
N MET A 1 -1.21 -10.76 13.81
CA MET A 1 -1.48 -10.59 12.37
C MET A 1 -2.38 -11.74 11.94
N LEU A 2 -3.41 -11.47 11.15
CA LEU A 2 -4.29 -12.47 10.56
C LEU A 2 -4.29 -12.25 9.05
N GLY A 3 -4.21 -13.30 8.26
CA GLY A 3 -4.20 -13.17 6.79
C GLY A 3 -4.73 -14.41 6.11
N GLY A 4 -5.39 -14.21 4.97
CA GLY A 4 -5.89 -15.27 4.12
C GLY A 4 -5.59 -14.96 2.66
N THR A 5 -5.14 -15.98 1.93
CA THR A 5 -4.99 -15.90 0.47
C THR A 5 -5.96 -16.86 -0.18
N TYR A 6 -6.71 -16.37 -1.15
CA TYR A 6 -7.66 -17.12 -1.93
C TYR A 6 -7.30 -17.04 -3.41
N THR A 7 -7.04 -18.20 -4.02
CA THR A 7 -6.75 -18.31 -5.44
C THR A 7 -7.96 -18.89 -6.16
N THR A 8 -8.52 -18.11 -7.08
CA THR A 8 -9.66 -18.55 -7.91
C THR A 8 -9.19 -19.46 -9.05
N LEU A 9 -10.11 -20.26 -9.60
CA LEU A 9 -9.90 -21.04 -10.83
C LEU A 9 -9.54 -20.16 -12.03
N SER A 10 -9.93 -18.88 -12.01
CA SER A 10 -9.61 -17.89 -13.05
C SER A 10 -8.22 -17.24 -12.87
N LYS A 11 -7.33 -17.83 -12.07
CA LYS A 11 -5.95 -17.37 -11.80
C LYS A 11 -5.84 -16.01 -11.09
N TRP A 12 -6.92 -15.54 -10.46
CA TRP A 12 -6.81 -14.46 -9.48
C TRP A 12 -6.26 -15.00 -8.18
N ALA A 13 -5.21 -14.39 -7.65
CA ALA A 13 -4.75 -14.53 -6.29
C ALA A 13 -5.17 -13.28 -5.51
N LEU A 14 -6.05 -13.46 -4.54
CA LEU A 14 -6.53 -12.40 -3.66
C LEU A 14 -6.00 -12.67 -2.26
N THR A 15 -5.24 -11.73 -1.71
CA THR A 15 -4.70 -11.81 -0.36
C THR A 15 -5.31 -10.68 0.47
N ALA A 16 -5.88 -11.03 1.61
CA ALA A 16 -6.37 -10.07 2.57
C ALA A 16 -5.67 -10.32 3.90
N GLU A 17 -5.02 -9.28 4.43
CA GLU A 17 -4.32 -9.33 5.70
C GLU A 17 -4.82 -8.20 6.60
N TYR A 18 -4.91 -8.53 7.88
CA TYR A 18 -5.19 -7.62 8.96
C TYR A 18 -4.03 -7.65 9.94
N GLN A 19 -3.40 -6.50 10.09
CA GLN A 19 -2.31 -6.28 11.02
C GLN A 19 -2.84 -5.46 12.19
N TYR A 20 -2.59 -5.95 13.40
CA TYR A 20 -2.92 -5.28 14.64
C TYR A 20 -1.63 -5.10 15.42
N ASN A 21 -1.25 -3.84 15.69
CA ASN A 21 -0.12 -3.49 16.52
C ASN A 21 -0.62 -3.05 17.89
N GLY A 22 -0.31 -3.81 18.95
CA GLY A 22 -0.67 -3.48 20.33
C GLY A 22 0.01 -2.21 20.86
N PHE A 23 1.17 -1.84 20.29
CA PHE A 23 1.93 -0.65 20.64
C PHE A 23 1.42 0.62 19.93
N GLY A 24 0.72 0.47 18.79
CA GLY A 24 0.21 1.59 18.02
C GLY A 24 -0.89 2.36 18.74
N LEU A 25 -0.86 3.69 18.63
CA LEU A 25 -1.88 4.58 19.19
C LEU A 25 -3.28 4.29 18.63
N SER A 26 -4.29 4.29 19.50
CA SER A 26 -5.69 4.27 19.06
C SER A 26 -6.05 5.54 18.31
N GLN A 27 -7.11 5.51 17.51
CA GLN A 27 -7.59 6.68 16.76
C GLN A 27 -7.85 7.91 17.66
N SER A 28 -8.38 7.70 18.87
CA SER A 28 -8.59 8.76 19.87
C SER A 28 -7.28 9.32 20.41
N ALA A 29 -6.29 8.46 20.67
CA ALA A 29 -4.97 8.89 21.16
C ALA A 29 -4.15 9.57 20.04
N TRP A 30 -4.30 9.12 18.79
CA TRP A 30 -3.74 9.78 17.61
C TRP A 30 -4.35 11.16 17.38
N ALA A 31 -5.68 11.29 17.49
CA ALA A 31 -6.36 12.58 17.39
C ALA A 31 -5.96 13.54 18.51
N ALA A 32 -5.79 13.04 19.74
CA ALA A 32 -5.27 13.82 20.86
C ALA A 32 -3.82 14.27 20.64
N LEU A 33 -2.96 13.42 20.05
CA LEU A 33 -1.60 13.80 19.64
C LEU A 33 -1.60 14.83 18.50
N GLY A 34 -2.57 14.76 17.58
CA GLY A 34 -2.72 15.69 16.47
C GLY A 34 -2.98 17.14 16.91
N ALA A 35 -3.38 17.37 18.16
CA ALA A 35 -3.46 18.71 18.75
C ALA A 35 -2.07 19.33 19.03
N THR A 36 -0.99 18.53 18.99
CA THR A 36 0.39 18.96 19.21
C THR A 36 1.30 18.45 18.08
N PRO A 37 1.55 19.24 17.02
CA PRO A 37 2.27 18.80 15.81
C PRO A 37 3.69 18.25 16.07
N LEU A 38 4.39 18.77 17.08
CA LEU A 38 5.71 18.28 17.49
C LEU A 38 5.65 16.86 18.08
N ALA A 39 4.65 16.57 18.92
CA ALA A 39 4.46 15.24 19.51
C ALA A 39 4.12 14.20 18.44
N GLN A 40 3.36 14.60 17.42
CA GLN A 40 3.02 13.73 16.30
C GLN A 40 4.24 13.32 15.47
N ARG A 41 5.17 14.25 15.20
CA ARG A 41 6.43 13.93 14.52
C ARG A 41 7.35 13.04 15.35
N ALA A 42 7.48 13.31 16.64
CA ALA A 42 8.30 12.49 17.54
C ALA A 42 7.79 11.04 17.60
N TYR A 43 6.48 10.84 17.63
CA TYR A 43 5.87 9.51 17.58
C TYR A 43 6.15 8.79 16.25
N LEU A 44 6.00 9.46 15.11
CA LEU A 44 6.31 8.88 13.80
C LEU A 44 7.80 8.50 13.67
N GLN A 45 8.70 9.33 14.19
CA GLN A 45 10.13 9.01 14.24
C GLN A 45 10.42 7.78 15.10
N GLU A 46 9.78 7.66 16.26
CA GLU A 46 9.98 6.50 17.14
C GLU A 46 9.37 5.22 16.54
N ALA A 47 8.22 5.31 15.87
CA ALA A 47 7.63 4.19 15.14
C ALA A 47 8.54 3.73 14.00
N LEU A 48 9.08 4.67 13.21
CA LEU A 48 10.08 4.40 12.17
C LEU A 48 11.35 3.75 12.76
N ARG A 49 11.85 4.26 13.90
CA ARG A 49 13.03 3.72 14.60
C ARG A 49 12.82 2.28 15.05
N ARG A 50 11.59 1.94 15.46
CA ARG A 50 11.22 0.59 15.90
C ARG A 50 10.83 -0.35 14.77
N GLN A 51 10.75 0.14 13.52
CA GLN A 51 10.19 -0.59 12.37
C GLN A 51 8.79 -1.14 12.64
N GLU A 52 8.06 -0.50 13.56
CA GLU A 52 6.71 -0.89 13.92
C GLU A 52 5.69 -0.05 13.14
N LEU A 53 4.50 -0.60 12.93
CA LEU A 53 3.40 0.19 12.37
C LEU A 53 3.06 1.33 13.35
N ALA A 54 3.20 2.57 12.88
CA ALA A 54 2.71 3.74 13.58
C ALA A 54 1.20 3.66 13.91
N PRO A 55 0.32 3.20 13.00
CA PRO A 55 -1.09 2.97 13.33
C PRO A 55 -1.30 1.63 14.04
N ARG A 56 -2.22 1.62 15.01
CA ARG A 56 -2.65 0.41 15.75
C ARG A 56 -3.18 -0.71 14.85
N GLN A 57 -3.69 -0.37 13.67
CA GLN A 57 -4.33 -1.32 12.76
C GLN A 57 -4.02 -0.95 11.32
N ALA A 58 -3.81 -1.96 10.48
CA ALA A 58 -3.72 -1.81 9.03
C ALA A 58 -4.39 -3.00 8.34
N TYR A 59 -5.16 -2.70 7.30
CA TYR A 59 -5.70 -3.69 6.38
C TYR A 59 -4.87 -3.66 5.10
N LEU A 60 -4.39 -4.82 4.66
CA LEU A 60 -3.69 -4.98 3.39
C LEU A 60 -4.54 -5.88 2.51
N LEU A 61 -4.83 -5.41 1.31
CA LEU A 61 -5.50 -6.17 0.28
C LEU A 61 -4.57 -6.21 -0.92
N HIS A 62 -4.34 -7.39 -1.45
CA HIS A 62 -3.55 -7.61 -2.64
C HIS A 62 -4.35 -8.47 -3.61
N ALA A 63 -4.32 -8.10 -4.88
CA ALA A 63 -4.99 -8.82 -5.95
C ALA A 63 -4.03 -8.92 -7.11
N ALA A 64 -3.68 -10.14 -7.51
CA ALA A 64 -2.87 -10.38 -8.69
C ALA A 64 -3.59 -11.33 -9.63
N ARG A 65 -3.48 -11.08 -10.93
CA ARG A 65 -3.93 -11.98 -11.97
C ARG A 65 -2.94 -12.00 -13.10
N LYS A 66 -2.56 -13.22 -13.48
CA LYS A 66 -1.81 -13.46 -14.70
C LYS A 66 -2.73 -13.67 -15.89
N GLY A 67 -2.41 -13.07 -17.02
CA GLY A 67 -3.20 -13.19 -18.24
C GLY A 67 -4.59 -12.51 -18.17
N LEU A 68 -4.64 -11.25 -17.77
CA LEU A 68 -5.83 -10.39 -17.80
C LEU A 68 -6.15 -10.00 -19.25
N LEU A 69 -7.28 -10.45 -19.81
CA LEU A 69 -7.71 -10.24 -21.22
C LEU A 69 -6.80 -10.91 -22.26
N LEU A 70 -5.49 -10.65 -22.22
CA LEU A 70 -4.46 -11.27 -23.03
C LEU A 70 -3.63 -12.20 -22.14
N LYS A 71 -3.18 -13.35 -22.65
CA LYS A 71 -2.31 -14.27 -21.90
C LYS A 71 -0.98 -13.63 -21.46
N SER A 72 -0.60 -12.53 -22.09
CA SER A 72 0.64 -11.81 -21.85
C SER A 72 0.47 -10.52 -21.04
N LEU A 73 -0.74 -10.20 -20.58
CA LEU A 73 -0.97 -9.05 -19.71
C LEU A 73 -1.20 -9.53 -18.28
N ASP A 74 -0.38 -9.08 -17.35
CA ASP A 74 -0.50 -9.35 -15.93
C ASP A 74 -0.97 -8.09 -15.21
N LEU A 75 -1.84 -8.28 -14.21
CA LEU A 75 -2.33 -7.22 -13.34
C LEU A 75 -1.95 -7.54 -11.90
N GLY A 76 -1.30 -6.59 -11.24
CA GLY A 76 -1.13 -6.53 -9.80
C GLY A 76 -1.87 -5.32 -9.24
N ALA A 77 -2.47 -5.48 -8.07
CA ALA A 77 -3.08 -4.40 -7.33
C ALA A 77 -2.82 -4.62 -5.85
N TYR A 78 -2.51 -3.55 -5.14
CA TYR A 78 -2.25 -3.53 -3.72
C TYR A 78 -2.96 -2.32 -3.11
N LEU A 79 -3.65 -2.55 -2.00
CA LEU A 79 -4.36 -1.53 -1.27
C LEU A 79 -4.07 -1.71 0.22
N ARG A 80 -3.44 -0.70 0.81
CA ARG A 80 -3.25 -0.62 2.25
C ARG A 80 -4.14 0.47 2.82
N ILE A 81 -4.91 0.14 3.85
CA ILE A 81 -5.81 1.04 4.55
C ILE A 81 -5.40 1.08 6.01
N ASN A 82 -5.06 2.26 6.50
CA ASN A 82 -4.75 2.49 7.90
C ASN A 82 -5.93 3.25 8.54
N PRO A 83 -6.89 2.55 9.19
CA PRO A 83 -8.01 3.21 9.85
C PRO A 83 -7.58 4.12 11.00
N GLY A 84 -6.41 3.89 11.60
CA GLY A 84 -5.91 4.68 12.74
C GLY A 84 -5.67 6.17 12.43
N ASP A 85 -5.21 6.49 11.23
CA ASP A 85 -4.93 7.87 10.79
C ASP A 85 -5.73 8.28 9.52
N GLY A 86 -6.57 7.37 9.02
CA GLY A 86 -7.40 7.58 7.83
C GLY A 86 -6.63 7.60 6.51
N SER A 87 -5.38 7.13 6.52
CA SER A 87 -4.55 7.07 5.33
C SER A 87 -4.76 5.79 4.53
N ARG A 88 -4.57 5.89 3.22
CA ARG A 88 -4.65 4.77 2.29
C ARG A 88 -3.59 4.88 1.20
N LEU A 89 -2.98 3.75 0.87
CA LEU A 89 -2.06 3.60 -0.24
C LEU A 89 -2.67 2.63 -1.23
N GLY A 90 -2.94 3.10 -2.44
CA GLY A 90 -3.28 2.26 -3.58
C GLY A 90 -2.08 2.13 -4.50
N TRP A 91 -1.83 0.92 -4.98
CA TRP A 91 -0.84 0.65 -6.01
C TRP A 91 -1.44 -0.32 -7.02
N ILE A 92 -1.22 -0.06 -8.30
CA ILE A 92 -1.69 -0.87 -9.41
C ILE A 92 -0.53 -1.03 -10.37
N GLU A 93 -0.25 -2.25 -10.79
CA GLU A 93 0.73 -2.58 -11.81
C GLU A 93 0.07 -3.33 -12.95
N LEU A 94 0.36 -2.89 -14.17
CA LEU A 94 0.00 -3.57 -15.40
C LEU A 94 1.29 -3.93 -16.12
N ARG A 95 1.53 -5.23 -16.29
CA ARG A 95 2.74 -5.72 -16.97
C ARG A 95 2.36 -6.46 -18.24
N GLN A 96 2.78 -5.91 -19.37
CA GLN A 96 2.60 -6.51 -20.68
C GLN A 96 3.91 -7.17 -21.12
N HIS A 97 3.79 -8.44 -21.48
CA HIS A 97 4.87 -9.25 -22.02
C HIS A 97 4.72 -9.37 -23.54
N TRP A 98 5.82 -9.22 -24.26
CA TRP A 98 5.94 -9.52 -25.69
C TRP A 98 7.18 -10.38 -25.92
N ASN A 99 7.24 -11.03 -27.07
CA ASN A 99 8.38 -11.91 -27.40
C ASN A 99 9.72 -11.15 -27.46
N SER A 100 9.68 -9.83 -27.71
CA SER A 100 10.87 -8.99 -27.90
C SER A 100 10.94 -7.84 -26.88
N ALA A 101 9.94 -7.70 -26.00
CA ALA A 101 9.85 -6.57 -25.10
C ALA A 101 8.99 -6.88 -23.87
N ASP A 102 9.31 -6.29 -22.73
CA ASP A 102 8.47 -6.24 -21.54
C ASP A 102 8.14 -4.78 -21.24
N LEU A 103 6.91 -4.50 -20.86
CA LEU A 103 6.48 -3.18 -20.39
C LEU A 103 5.73 -3.32 -19.07
N SER A 104 6.14 -2.58 -18.05
CA SER A 104 5.44 -2.46 -16.79
C SER A 104 5.01 -1.02 -16.55
N LEU A 105 3.73 -0.83 -16.27
CA LEU A 105 3.14 0.44 -15.84
C LEU A 105 2.72 0.29 -14.39
N GLN A 106 3.34 1.06 -13.51
CA GLN A 106 3.03 1.13 -12.08
C GLN A 106 2.40 2.48 -11.74
N LEU A 107 1.28 2.44 -11.05
CA LEU A 107 0.52 3.59 -10.58
C LEU A 107 0.39 3.49 -9.07
N GLN A 108 0.98 4.43 -8.34
CA GLN A 108 0.85 4.52 -6.89
C GLN A 108 0.11 5.81 -6.51
N ASP A 109 -0.88 5.71 -5.62
CA ASP A 109 -1.64 6.82 -5.07
C ASP A 109 -1.66 6.73 -3.55
N ASN A 110 -0.98 7.66 -2.88
CA ASN A 110 -0.90 7.77 -1.44
C ASN A 110 -1.84 8.89 -0.99
N ARG A 111 -3.00 8.56 -0.42
CA ARG A 111 -3.96 9.54 0.10
C ARG A 111 -3.99 9.52 1.63
N GLY A 112 -3.68 10.66 2.23
CA GLY A 112 -3.76 10.89 3.68
C GLY A 112 -4.22 12.31 4.02
N ARG A 113 -4.77 12.51 5.22
CA ARG A 113 -5.05 13.86 5.77
C ARG A 113 -3.73 14.58 6.11
N PRO A 114 -3.69 15.93 6.19
CA PRO A 114 -2.47 16.69 6.53
C PRO A 114 -1.82 16.28 7.87
N ALA A 115 -2.58 15.66 8.78
CA ALA A 115 -2.13 15.13 10.07
C ALA A 115 -2.04 13.59 10.10
N SER A 116 -1.86 12.93 8.95
CA SER A 116 -1.67 11.48 8.83
C SER A 116 -0.25 11.14 8.39
N GLU A 117 0.18 9.89 8.58
CA GLU A 117 1.53 9.41 8.24
C GLU A 117 1.90 9.69 6.77
N PHE A 118 0.94 9.53 5.86
CA PHE A 118 1.10 9.83 4.43
C PHE A 118 0.85 11.30 4.05
N GLY A 119 0.33 12.14 4.96
CA GLY A 119 0.18 13.57 4.75
C GLY A 119 1.51 14.34 4.75
N LEU A 120 2.54 13.74 5.34
CA LEU A 120 3.91 14.25 5.40
C LEU A 120 4.77 13.82 4.19
N LEU A 121 4.31 12.87 3.38
CA LEU A 121 5.03 12.40 2.20
C LEU A 121 4.70 13.30 0.98
N PRO A 122 5.71 13.89 0.31
CA PRO A 122 5.50 14.80 -0.83
C PRO A 122 4.96 14.09 -2.09
N GLU A 123 5.24 12.80 -2.25
CA GLU A 123 4.70 11.98 -3.35
C GLU A 123 3.30 11.44 -3.01
N ARG A 124 2.30 12.28 -3.30
CA ARG A 124 0.89 11.89 -3.23
C ARG A 124 0.50 10.91 -4.32
N ARG A 125 1.17 10.98 -5.47
CA ARG A 125 0.89 10.11 -6.62
C ARG A 125 2.17 9.90 -7.41
N SER A 126 2.52 8.65 -7.68
CA SER A 126 3.67 8.26 -8.48
C SER A 126 3.20 7.42 -9.65
N VAL A 127 3.80 7.64 -10.81
CA VAL A 127 3.53 6.87 -12.03
C VAL A 127 4.87 6.50 -12.61
N GLN A 128 5.13 5.20 -12.75
CA GLN A 128 6.37 4.68 -13.30
C GLN A 128 6.04 3.80 -14.50
N LEU A 129 6.77 4.03 -15.59
CA LEU A 129 6.69 3.21 -16.80
C LEU A 129 8.08 2.66 -17.09
N LEU A 130 8.20 1.34 -17.09
CA LEU A 130 9.46 0.64 -17.30
C LEU A 130 9.31 -0.27 -18.53
N GLY A 131 10.16 -0.07 -19.53
CA GLY A 131 10.21 -0.89 -20.73
C GLY A 131 11.58 -1.54 -20.88
N THR A 132 11.62 -2.84 -21.08
CA THR A 132 12.82 -3.58 -21.43
C THR A 132 12.64 -4.16 -22.83
N TYR A 133 13.58 -3.90 -23.73
CA TYR A 133 13.56 -4.46 -25.08
C TYR A 133 14.75 -5.41 -25.23
N TYR A 134 14.48 -6.61 -25.77
CA TYR A 134 15.48 -7.64 -26.00
C TYR A 134 15.77 -7.72 -27.50
N TYR A 135 17.04 -7.55 -27.88
CA TYR A 135 17.54 -7.59 -29.27
C TYR A 135 18.24 -8.92 -29.56
#